data_AF-A0A8F2AZX8-F1
#
_entry.id   AF-A0A8F2AZX8-F1
#
_cell.length_a   1.000
_cell.length_b   1.000
_cell.length_c   1.000
_cell.angle_alpha   90.00
_cell.angle_beta   90.00
_cell.angle_gamma   90.00
#
_symmetry.space_group_name_H-M   'P 1'
#
loop_
_entity.id
_entity.type
_entity.pdbx_description
1 polymer ?
#
loop_
_entity_poly.entity_id
_entity_poly.type
_entity_poly.pdbx_seq_one_letter_code
_entity_poly.pdbx_strand_id
1 'polypeptide(L)'
;MIKKIQVLEHLSEAEIKALLEPFIERALTGNIATAKEIKKAFEHSIHKTTIYRILKRNGWRKIVPRPFHVEAKRDEQEEFKQNLETMLFCRAETQQISVR
;
A
#
# COMPACT_ATOMS: atom_id res chain seq x y z
N MET A 1 10.86 -29.71 -7.01
CA MET A 1 9.71 -30.07 -7.86
C MET A 1 8.59 -29.07 -7.64
N ILE A 2 8.58 -27.99 -8.41
CA ILE A 2 7.52 -26.97 -8.32
C ILE A 2 6.27 -27.60 -8.91
N LYS A 3 5.25 -27.84 -8.06
CA LYS A 3 3.96 -28.38 -8.49
C LYS A 3 3.46 -27.55 -9.67
N LYS A 4 3.44 -28.16 -10.86
CA LYS A 4 2.83 -27.62 -12.07
C LYS A 4 1.36 -27.46 -11.74
N ILE A 5 0.95 -26.24 -11.36
CA ILE A 5 -0.42 -25.96 -10.92
C ILE A 5 -1.32 -26.18 -12.14
N GLN A 6 -1.93 -27.37 -12.22
CA GLN A 6 -2.91 -27.78 -13.24
C GLN A 6 -4.25 -27.05 -13.10
N VAL A 7 -4.29 -25.82 -12.59
CA VAL A 7 -5.57 -25.12 -12.42
C VAL A 7 -5.51 -23.79 -13.10
N LEU A 8 -5.84 -23.80 -14.39
CA LEU A 8 -6.32 -22.68 -15.19
C LEU A 8 -6.85 -23.28 -16.50
N GLU A 9 -7.99 -23.96 -16.43
CA GLU A 9 -8.59 -24.63 -17.60
C GLU A 9 -9.23 -23.63 -18.60
N HIS A 10 -9.07 -22.32 -18.39
CA HIS A 10 -9.78 -21.29 -19.17
C HIS A 10 -8.91 -20.12 -19.66
N LEU A 11 -7.67 -19.91 -19.18
CA LEU A 11 -6.81 -18.79 -19.60
C LEU A 11 -5.32 -19.18 -19.58
N SER A 12 -4.62 -18.87 -20.66
CA SER A 12 -3.17 -19.03 -20.78
C SER A 12 -2.39 -18.02 -19.93
N GLU A 13 -1.13 -18.34 -19.63
CA GLU A 13 -0.26 -17.42 -18.87
C GLU A 13 0.00 -16.09 -19.59
N ALA A 14 -0.02 -16.11 -20.93
CA ALA A 14 0.13 -14.92 -21.76
C ALA A 14 -1.09 -13.99 -21.65
N GLU A 15 -2.31 -14.54 -21.74
CA GLU A 15 -3.54 -13.76 -21.61
C GLU A 15 -3.66 -13.12 -20.23
N ILE A 16 -3.30 -13.87 -19.18
CA ILE A 16 -3.30 -13.34 -17.81
C ILE A 16 -2.33 -12.16 -17.65
N LYS A 17 -1.13 -12.25 -18.25
CA LYS A 17 -0.16 -11.15 -18.21
C LYS A 17 -0.68 -9.93 -18.96
N ALA A 18 -1.21 -10.12 -20.16
CA ALA A 18 -1.79 -9.03 -20.95
C ALA A 18 -2.95 -8.33 -20.21
N LEU A 19 -3.77 -9.07 -19.48
CA LEU A 19 -4.85 -8.51 -18.66
C LEU A 19 -4.34 -7.74 -17.42
N LEU A 20 -3.16 -8.10 -16.91
CA LEU A 20 -2.55 -7.43 -15.76
C LEU A 20 -1.66 -6.23 -16.17
N GLU A 21 -1.17 -6.19 -17.40
CA GLU A 21 -0.37 -5.09 -17.98
C GLU A 21 -0.89 -3.68 -17.63
N PRO A 22 -2.18 -3.33 -17.86
CA PRO A 22 -2.68 -1.98 -17.56
C PRO A 22 -2.69 -1.67 -16.05
N PHE A 23 -2.73 -2.68 -15.19
CA PHE A 23 -2.62 -2.49 -13.74
C PHE A 23 -1.17 -2.27 -13.32
N ILE A 24 -0.22 -2.90 -14.02
CA ILE A 24 1.22 -2.71 -13.80
C ILE A 24 1.62 -1.30 -14.24
N GLU A 25 1.19 -0.84 -15.41
CA GLU A 25 1.46 0.53 -15.88
C GLU A 25 0.94 1.59 -14.91
N ARG A 26 -0.30 1.42 -14.41
CA ARG A 26 -0.85 2.31 -13.37
C ARG A 26 -0.05 2.23 -12.06
N ALA A 27 0.48 1.07 -11.70
CA ALA A 27 1.32 0.91 -10.52
C ALA A 27 2.66 1.64 -10.65
N LEU A 28 3.24 1.72 -11.86
CA LEU A 28 4.46 2.49 -12.11
C LEU A 28 4.26 3.99 -11.87
N THR A 29 3.05 4.51 -12.10
CA THR A 29 2.71 5.92 -11.80
C THR A 29 2.32 6.15 -10.33
N GLY A 30 2.50 5.15 -9.46
CA GLY A 30 2.17 5.23 -8.03
C GLY A 30 0.73 4.89 -7.65
N ASN A 31 -0.12 4.45 -8.60
CA ASN A 31 -1.49 4.05 -8.29
C ASN A 31 -1.56 2.61 -7.78
N ILE A 32 -2.24 2.39 -6.66
CA ILE A 32 -2.42 1.04 -6.10
C ILE A 32 -3.67 0.42 -6.71
N ALA A 33 -3.48 -0.53 -7.63
CA ALA A 33 -4.57 -1.37 -8.10
C ALA A 33 -5.11 -2.25 -6.97
N THR A 34 -6.43 -2.36 -6.82
CA THR A 34 -7.04 -3.24 -5.82
C THR A 34 -7.48 -4.58 -6.41
N ALA A 35 -7.53 -5.63 -5.58
CA ALA A 35 -8.02 -6.95 -6.02
C ALA A 35 -9.49 -6.89 -6.52
N LYS A 36 -10.28 -5.94 -6.02
CA LYS A 36 -11.66 -5.70 -6.46
C LYS A 36 -11.72 -5.10 -7.86
N GLU A 37 -10.86 -4.13 -8.18
CA GLU A 37 -10.75 -3.56 -9.53
C GLU A 37 -10.32 -4.61 -10.55
N ILE A 38 -9.32 -5.43 -10.21
CA ILE A 38 -8.87 -6.50 -11.09
C ILE A 38 -9.98 -7.52 -11.32
N LYS A 39 -10.67 -7.92 -10.25
CA LYS A 39 -11.85 -8.79 -10.38
C LYS A 39 -12.90 -8.20 -11.31
N LYS A 40 -13.13 -6.88 -11.27
CA LYS A 40 -14.08 -6.21 -12.16
C LYS A 40 -13.62 -6.30 -13.62
N ALA A 41 -12.32 -6.20 -13.89
CA ALA A 41 -11.75 -6.30 -15.23
C ALA A 41 -11.78 -7.71 -15.84
N PHE A 42 -11.77 -8.77 -15.02
CA PHE A 42 -11.88 -10.15 -15.51
C PHE A 42 -13.31 -10.57 -15.88
N GLU A 43 -14.32 -9.73 -15.60
CA GLU A 43 -15.76 -10.02 -15.73
C GLU A 43 -16.19 -11.36 -15.07
N HIS A 44 -17.49 -11.65 -15.02
CA HIS A 44 -18.09 -12.69 -14.17
C HIS A 44 -17.66 -14.14 -14.49
N SER A 45 -16.80 -14.36 -15.48
CA SER A 45 -16.37 -15.68 -15.94
C SER A 45 -15.50 -16.43 -14.93
N ILE A 46 -14.84 -15.73 -14.01
CA ILE A 46 -13.84 -16.34 -13.13
C ILE A 46 -14.31 -16.42 -11.68
N HIS A 47 -14.20 -17.62 -11.09
CA HIS A 47 -14.48 -17.84 -9.68
C HIS A 47 -13.57 -17.00 -8.77
N LYS A 48 -14.12 -16.51 -7.65
CA LYS A 48 -13.43 -15.59 -6.71
C LYS A 48 -12.06 -16.12 -6.25
N THR A 49 -11.94 -17.42 -6.02
CA THR A 49 -10.69 -18.04 -5.54
C THR A 49 -9.61 -18.10 -6.62
N THR A 50 -10.00 -18.20 -7.90
CA THR A 50 -9.07 -18.27 -9.04
C THR A 50 -8.31 -16.96 -9.21
N ILE A 51 -8.98 -15.81 -9.02
CA ILE A 51 -8.34 -14.48 -9.09
C ILE A 51 -7.22 -14.35 -8.07
N TYR A 52 -7.46 -14.70 -6.80
CA TYR A 52 -6.42 -14.64 -5.77
C TYR A 52 -5.23 -15.57 -6.06
N ARG A 53 -5.47 -16.71 -6.71
CA ARG A 53 -4.41 -17.65 -7.12
C ARG A 53 -3.58 -17.09 -8.28
N ILE A 54 -4.23 -16.48 -9.27
CA ILE A 54 -3.58 -15.78 -10.39
C ILE A 54 -2.69 -14.65 -9.85
N LEU A 55 -3.24 -13.80 -8.97
CA LEU A 55 -2.49 -12.68 -8.39
C LEU A 55 -1.29 -13.15 -7.58
N LYS A 56 -1.47 -14.16 -6.72
CA LYS A 56 -0.38 -14.75 -5.94
C LYS A 56 0.74 -15.31 -6.81
N ARG A 57 0.39 -15.95 -7.94
CA ARG A 57 1.36 -16.49 -8.90
C ARG A 57 2.14 -15.39 -9.63
N ASN A 58 1.49 -14.26 -9.92
CA ASN A 58 2.11 -13.10 -10.57
C ASN A 58 2.85 -12.18 -9.59
N GLY A 59 3.20 -12.66 -8.40
CA GLY A 59 4.01 -11.90 -7.44
C GLY A 59 3.27 -10.74 -6.78
N TRP A 60 1.93 -10.72 -6.81
CA TRP A 60 1.16 -9.70 -6.13
C TRP A 60 1.41 -9.73 -4.63
N ARG A 61 1.86 -8.61 -4.06
CA ARG A 61 2.09 -8.47 -2.62
C ARG A 61 1.22 -7.36 -2.05
N LYS A 62 0.65 -7.60 -0.87
CA LYS A 62 0.03 -6.56 -0.07
C LYS A 62 1.16 -5.73 0.56
N ILE A 63 1.39 -4.53 0.05
CA ILE A 63 2.33 -3.60 0.66
C ILE A 63 1.65 -3.01 1.89
N VAL A 64 2.27 -3.22 3.05
CA VAL A 64 1.85 -2.64 4.32
C VAL A 64 2.88 -1.56 4.67
N PRO A 65 2.47 -0.35 5.05
CA PRO A 65 3.42 0.65 5.53
C PRO A 65 4.24 0.11 6.69
N ARG A 66 5.50 0.55 6.78
CA ARG A 66 6.33 0.23 7.93
C ARG A 66 5.68 0.85 9.19
N PRO A 67 5.58 0.11 10.31
CA PRO A 67 4.90 0.62 11.51
C PRO A 67 5.63 1.82 12.15
N PHE A 68 6.95 1.93 11.95
CA PHE A 68 7.78 3.00 12.51
C PHE A 68 8.76 3.52 11.46
N HIS A 69 9.12 4.80 11.53
CA HIS A 69 10.21 5.37 10.72
C HIS A 69 11.56 4.78 11.17
N VAL A 70 12.51 4.63 10.24
CA VAL A 70 13.84 4.04 10.55
C VAL A 70 14.61 4.89 11.54
N GLU A 71 14.44 6.21 11.46
CA GLU A 71 15.07 7.20 12.34
C GLU A 71 14.17 7.62 13.51
N ALA A 72 13.09 6.87 13.77
CA ALA A 72 12.22 7.17 14.89
C ALA A 72 12.95 6.92 16.22
N LYS A 73 13.24 8.00 16.95
CA LYS A 73 13.72 7.93 18.33
C LYS A 73 12.54 8.02 19.29
N ARG A 74 12.27 6.92 20.00
CA ARG A 74 11.09 6.80 20.86
C ARG A 74 11.16 7.73 22.06
N ASP A 75 12.33 7.87 22.65
CA ASP A 75 12.54 8.69 23.84
C ASP A 75 12.24 10.17 23.56
N GLU A 76 12.75 10.70 22.44
CA GLU A 76 12.46 12.08 21.99
C GLU A 76 10.96 12.27 21.67
N GLN A 77 10.29 11.25 21.13
CA GLN A 77 8.83 11.31 20.87
C GLN A 77 8.01 11.31 22.15
N GLU A 78 8.43 10.55 23.16
CA GLU A 78 7.76 10.48 24.46
C GLU A 78 7.96 11.79 25.23
N GLU A 79 9.17 12.34 25.21
CA GLU A 79 9.49 13.62 25.81
C GLU A 79 8.74 14.78 25.11
N PHE A 80 8.66 14.76 23.78
CA PHE A 80 7.85 15.70 23.02
C PHE A 80 6.36 15.61 23.39
N LYS A 81 5.81 14.39 23.52
CA LYS A 81 4.40 14.17 23.89
C LYS A 81 4.10 14.68 25.30
N GLN A 82 5.02 14.51 26.24
CA GLN A 82 4.87 15.01 27.61
C GLN A 82 4.97 16.54 27.69
N ASN A 83 5.87 17.14 26.92
CA ASN A 83 6.11 18.59 26.91
C ASN A 83 5.22 19.37 25.92
N LEU A 84 4.27 18.69 25.28
CA LEU A 84 3.46 19.25 24.20
C LEU A 84 2.51 20.36 24.72
N GLU A 85 1.92 20.16 25.91
CA GLU A 85 1.02 21.13 26.53
C GLU A 85 1.75 22.39 27.01
N THR A 86 2.92 22.22 27.62
CA THR A 86 3.79 23.32 28.09
C THR A 86 4.35 24.14 26.92
N MET A 87 4.77 23.49 25.83
CA MET A 87 5.28 24.20 24.64
C MET A 87 4.20 24.98 23.89
N LEU A 88 2.96 24.49 23.85
CA LEU A 88 1.85 25.20 23.19
C LEU A 88 1.42 26.44 24.00
N PHE A 89 1.52 26.41 25.33
CA PHE A 89 1.19 27.55 26.19
C PHE A 89 2.23 28.69 26.07
N CYS A 90 3.53 28.36 26.04
CA CYS A 90 4.60 29.37 25.91
C CYS A 90 4.67 30.06 24.54
N ARG A 91 4.03 29.51 23.50
CA ARG A 91 4.05 30.11 22.15
C ARG A 91 3.09 31.29 21.98
N ALA A 92 2.15 31.49 22.92
CA ALA A 92 1.22 32.62 22.90
C ALA A 92 1.83 33.94 23.39
N GLU A 93 2.93 33.90 24.16
CA GLU A 93 3.50 35.08 24.83
C GLU A 93 4.69 35.72 24.08
N THR A 94 5.23 35.05 23.05
CA THR A 94 6.46 35.50 22.36
C THR A 94 6.25 36.50 21.22
N GLN A 95 5.02 36.98 20.98
CA GLN A 95 4.75 38.01 19.95
C GLN A 95 4.73 39.46 20.46
N GLN A 96 5.14 39.72 21.71
CA GLN A 96 5.04 41.05 22.31
C GLN A 96 6.37 41.59 22.83
N ILE A 97 7.48 41.36 22.14
CA ILE A 97 8.73 42.11 22.40
C ILE A 97 9.38 42.54 21.07
N SER A 98 9.54 43.87 20.94
CA SER A 98 10.30 44.63 19.93
C SER A 98 9.62 45.05 18.61
N VAL A 99 8.62 45.95 18.69
CA VAL A 99 8.54 47.08 17.74
C VAL A 99 8.02 48.35 18.45
N ARG A 100 8.88 48.99 19.26
CA ARG A 100 9.14 50.45 19.26
C ARG A 100 10.22 50.80 20.27
#